data_AF-A0A822CFR7-F1
#
_entry.id   AF-A0A822CFR7-F1
#
_cell.length_a   1.000
_cell.length_b   1.000
_cell.length_c   1.000
_cell.angle_alpha   90.00
_cell.angle_beta   90.00
_cell.angle_gamma   90.00
#
_symmetry.space_group_name_H-M   'P 1'
#
loop_
_entity.id
_entity.type
_entity.pdbx_description
1 polymer ?
#
loop_
_entity_poly.entity_id
_entity_poly.type
_entity_poly.pdbx_seq_one_letter_code
_entity_poly.pdbx_strand_id
1 'polypeptide(L)' 'MNEIAVAPAILLVVFIECIAVSWFYGVNRFSFDIKSMIGSRPSLFWRVIWYLISPIFLFVSEYFLNFLIINLRMI' A
#
# COMPACT_ATOMS: atom_id res chain seq x y z
N MET A 1 24.41 -1.53 11.09
CA MET A 1 24.07 -0.19 10.55
C MET A 1 23.14 -0.24 9.33
N ASN A 2 22.98 -1.37 8.63
CA ASN A 2 22.17 -1.40 7.40
C ASN A 2 20.69 -1.73 7.59
N GLU A 3 20.26 -2.35 8.69
CA GLU A 3 18.87 -2.85 8.80
C GLU A 3 17.84 -1.76 9.17
N ILE A 4 18.25 -0.74 9.92
CA ILE A 4 17.37 0.35 10.39
C ILE A 4 16.98 1.29 9.22
N ALA A 5 17.79 1.36 8.16
CA ALA A 5 17.52 2.16 6.97
C ALA A 5 16.71 1.41 5.89
N VAL A 6 16.73 0.08 5.90
CA VAL A 6 16.08 -0.74 4.86
C VAL A 6 14.55 -0.74 5.02
N ALA A 7 14.05 -0.84 6.25
CA ALA A 7 12.61 -0.83 6.53
C ALA A 7 11.90 0.44 6.00
N PRO A 8 12.33 1.68 6.32
CA PRO A 8 11.69 2.88 5.79
C PRO A 8 11.86 3.02 4.27
N ALA A 9 12.98 2.57 3.69
CA ALA A 9 13.20 2.62 2.26
C ALA A 9 12.24 1.70 1.48
N ILE A 10 12.03 0.45 1.94
CA ILE A 10 11.10 -0.49 1.30
C ILE A 10 9.66 0.03 1.40
N LEU A 11 9.27 0.62 2.52
CA LEU A 11 7.92 1.17 2.69
C LEU A 11 7.66 2.35 1.76
N LEU A 12 8.67 3.21 1.56
CA LEU A 12 8.58 4.31 0.59
C LEU A 12 8.45 3.76 -0.85
N VAL A 13 9.17 2.70 -1.21
CA VAL A 13 9.04 2.06 -2.53
C VAL A 13 7.63 1.51 -2.74
N VAL A 14 7.10 0.75 -1.78
CA VAL A 14 5.74 0.18 -1.84
C VAL A 14 4.68 1.29 -1.87
N PHE A 15 4.91 2.40 -1.16
CA PHE A 15 4.06 3.59 -1.20
C PHE A 15 3.94 4.18 -2.61
N ILE A 16 5.09 4.38 -3.28
CA ILE A 16 5.14 4.90 -4.65
C ILE A 16 4.48 3.92 -5.62
N GLU A 17 4.73 2.61 -5.48
CA GLU A 17 4.10 1.59 -6.33
C GLU A 17 2.57 1.58 -6.17
N CYS A 18 2.05 1.68 -4.94
CA CYS A 18 0.61 1.77 -4.71
C CYS A 18 0.01 3.04 -5.33
N ILE A 19 0.68 4.19 -5.25
CA ILE A 19 0.24 5.43 -5.90
C ILE A 19 0.31 5.30 -7.43
N ALA A 20 1.36 4.67 -7.96
CA ALA A 20 1.50 4.44 -9.39
C ALA A 20 0.39 3.50 -9.91
N VAL A 21 0.08 2.42 -9.20
CA VAL A 21 -0.99 1.50 -9.61
C VAL A 21 -2.37 2.15 -9.47
N SER A 22 -2.62 2.89 -8.38
CA SER A 22 -3.91 3.54 -8.17
C SER A 22 -4.14 4.71 -9.13
N TRP A 23 -3.16 5.61 -9.31
CA TRP A 23 -3.32 6.83 -10.10
C TRP A 23 -2.90 6.67 -11.57
N PHE A 24 -1.76 6.04 -11.85
CA PHE A 24 -1.25 5.91 -13.23
C PHE A 24 -1.80 4.69 -13.97
N TYR A 25 -1.86 3.52 -13.34
CA TYR A 25 -2.39 2.31 -13.99
C TYR A 25 -3.91 2.39 -14.18
N GLY A 26 -4.57 3.08 -13.25
CA GLY A 26 -5.99 3.37 -13.31
C GLY A 26 -6.80 2.14 -12.91
N VAL A 27 -7.70 2.35 -11.95
CA VAL A 27 -8.58 1.32 -11.41
C VAL A 27 -9.40 0.60 -12.49
N ASN A 28 -9.62 1.26 -13.64
CA ASN A 28 -10.17 0.68 -14.86
C ASN A 28 -9.45 -0.56 -15.39
N ARG A 29 -8.12 -0.48 -15.56
CA ARG A 29 -7.29 -1.61 -16.00
C ARG A 29 -7.17 -2.66 -14.89
N PHE A 30 -7.04 -2.22 -13.64
CA PHE A 30 -6.85 -3.12 -12.51
C PHE A 30 -8.00 -4.12 -12.32
N SER A 31 -9.28 -3.69 -12.39
CA SER A 31 -10.37 -4.68 -12.35
C SER A 31 -10.49 -5.52 -13.62
N PHE A 32 -9.93 -5.09 -14.74
CA PHE A 32 -9.89 -5.93 -15.94
C PHE A 32 -8.88 -7.07 -15.75
N ASP A 33 -7.70 -6.79 -15.19
CA ASP A 33 -6.71 -7.80 -14.82
C ASP A 33 -7.25 -8.76 -13.75
N ILE A 34 -7.89 -8.24 -12.70
CA ILE A 34 -8.54 -9.11 -11.69
C ILE A 34 -9.64 -9.98 -12.32
N LYS A 35 -10.44 -9.42 -13.25
CA LYS A 35 -11.43 -10.20 -13.99
C LYS A 35 -10.76 -11.29 -14.83
N SER A 36 -9.61 -11.01 -15.45
CA SER A 36 -8.85 -11.98 -16.22
C SER A 36 -8.27 -13.10 -15.35
N MET A 37 -7.96 -12.81 -14.09
CA MET A 37 -7.41 -13.79 -13.15
C MET A 37 -8.48 -14.68 -12.49
N ILE A 38 -9.63 -14.11 -12.14
CA ILE A 38 -10.68 -14.79 -11.34
C ILE A 38 -11.93 -15.15 -12.18
N GLY A 39 -12.04 -14.64 -13.41
CA GLY A 39 -13.15 -14.91 -14.34
C GLY A 39 -14.42 -14.08 -14.08
N SER A 40 -14.57 -13.46 -12.91
CA SER A 40 -15.70 -12.60 -12.54
C SER A 40 -15.27 -11.15 -12.30
N ARG A 41 -16.13 -10.17 -12.65
CA ARG A 41 -15.83 -8.75 -12.41
C ARG A 41 -16.08 -8.45 -10.92
N PRO A 42 -15.06 -8.03 -10.15
CA PRO A 42 -15.31 -7.49 -8.82
C PRO A 42 -16.20 -6.23 -8.97
N SER A 43 -17.20 -6.10 -8.10
CA SER A 43 -18.14 -4.97 -8.10
C SER A 43 -17.39 -3.66 -7.83
N LEU A 44 -17.93 -2.52 -8.30
CA LEU A 44 -17.33 -1.17 -8.09
C LEU A 44 -17.03 -0.87 -6.61
N PHE A 45 -17.78 -1.49 -5.69
CA PHE A 45 -17.55 -1.41 -4.25
C PHE A 45 -16.14 -1.90 -3.85
N TRP A 46 -15.68 -2.99 -4.49
CA TRP A 46 -14.35 -3.56 -4.24
C TRP A 46 -13.22 -2.66 -4.76
N ARG A 47 -13.44 -1.93 -5.86
CA ARG A 47 -12.47 -0.94 -6.35
C ARG A 47 -12.24 0.21 -5.39
N VAL A 48 -13.33 0.73 -4.82
CA VAL A 48 -13.27 1.83 -3.86
C VAL A 48 -12.58 1.36 -2.59
N ILE A 49 -12.83 0.11 -2.17
CA ILE A 49 -12.14 -0.50 -1.03
C ILE A 49 -10.64 -0.65 -1.28
N TRP A 50 -10.19 -0.92 -2.52
CA TRP A 50 -8.75 -0.94 -2.84
C TRP A 50 -8.11 0.44 -2.84
N TYR A 51 -8.86 1.45 -3.26
CA TYR A 51 -8.45 2.85 -3.16
C TYR A 51 -8.33 3.34 -1.73
N LEU A 52 -9.10 2.77 -0.79
CA LEU A 52 -9.12 3.18 0.61
C LEU A 52 -8.19 2.30 1.48
N ILE A 53 -8.07 1.02 1.16
CA ILE A 53 -7.12 0.10 1.82
C ILE A 53 -5.69 0.54 1.55
N SER A 54 -5.33 0.96 0.33
CA SER A 54 -3.96 1.41 0.03
C SER A 54 -3.50 2.57 0.95
N PRO A 55 -4.23 3.70 1.07
CA PRO A 55 -3.82 4.79 1.94
C PRO A 55 -3.87 4.40 3.42
N ILE A 56 -4.84 3.59 3.87
CA ILE A 56 -4.92 3.14 5.27
C ILE A 56 -3.75 2.23 5.62
N PHE A 57 -3.40 1.27 4.76
CA PHE A 57 -2.31 0.32 5.02
C PHE A 57 -0.96 1.03 5.09
N LEU A 58 -0.75 2.00 4.20
CA LEU A 58 0.45 2.81 4.17
C LEU A 58 0.54 3.74 5.39
N PHE A 59 -0.54 4.46 5.73
CA PHE A 59 -0.59 5.28 6.94
C PHE A 59 -0.36 4.47 8.22
N VAL A 60 -1.02 3.31 8.36
CA VAL A 60 -0.85 2.45 9.54
C VAL A 60 0.59 1.96 9.65
N SER A 61 1.22 1.57 8.53
CA SER A 61 2.61 1.10 8.53
C SER A 61 3.61 2.18 8.95
N GLU A 62 3.46 3.41 8.44
CA GLU A 62 4.31 4.57 8.77
C GLU A 62 4.16 4.99 10.23
N TYR A 63 2.93 5.13 10.72
CA TYR A 63 2.66 5.55 12.10
C TYR A 63 3.07 4.49 13.12
N PHE A 64 2.81 3.21 12.83
CA PHE A 64 3.19 2.11 13.72
C PHE A 64 4.71 1.97 13.84
N LEU A 65 5.44 2.08 12.73
CA LEU A 65 6.91 2.03 12.76
C LEU A 65 7.52 3.25 13.43
N ASN A 66 7.03 4.46 13.16
CA ASN A 66 7.51 5.65 13.87
C ASN A 66 7.25 5.55 15.38
N PHE A 67 6.07 5.09 15.78
CA PHE A 67 5.75 4.86 17.19
C PHE A 67 6.69 3.83 17.83
N LEU A 68 6.89 2.67 17.18
CA LEU A 68 7.76 1.60 17.68
C LEU A 68 9.23 2.02 17.77
N ILE A 69 9.75 2.75 16.76
CA ILE A 69 11.12 3.27 16.74
C ILE A 69 11.33 4.30 17.85
N ILE A 70 10.38 5.22 18.05
CA ILE A 70 10.45 6.23 19.12
C ILE A 70 10.45 5.54 20.50
N ASN A 71 9.61 4.52 20.68
CA ASN A 71 9.53 3.77 21.94
C ASN A 71 10.82 2.98 22.21
N LEU A 72 11.37 2.28 21.21
CA LEU A 72 12.65 1.57 21.30
C LEU A 72 13.87 2.49 21.46
N ARG A 73 13.80 3.75 21.01
CA ARG A 73 14.89 4.74 21.15
C ARG A 73 14.89 5.44 22.52
N MET A 74 13.78 5.37 23.25
CA MET A 74 13.60 5.95 24.58
C MET A 74 13.89 4.97 25.74
N ILE A 75 14.29 3.73 25.41
CA ILE A 75 14.71 2.67 26.35
C ILE A 75 16.18 2.36 26.08
#